data_AF-A0A973G870-F1
#
_entry.id   AF-A0A973G870-F1
#
_cell.length_a   1.000
_cell.length_b   1.000
_cell.length_c   1.000
_cell.angle_alpha   90.00
_cell.angle_beta   90.00
_cell.angle_gamma   90.00
#
_symmetry.space_group_name_H-M   'P 1'
#
loop_
_entity.id
_entity.type
_entity.pdbx_description
1 polymer ?
#
loop_
_entity_poly.entity_id
_entity_poly.type
_entity_poly.pdbx_seq_one_letter_code
_entity_poly.pdbx_strand_id
1 'polypeptide(L)' 'MPSELQAFIAMRRFLEQFYERAGDDMQTLIADVTLEADGLPVDPAAWSDWLRCLDKARGEIAGGGR' A
#
# COMPACT_ATOMS: atom_id res chain seq x y z
N MET A 1 -0.43 8.83 -13.02
CA MET A 1 0.44 7.81 -12.39
C MET A 1 1.16 8.44 -11.22
N PRO A 2 1.26 7.79 -10.05
CA PRO A 2 2.08 8.31 -8.94
C PRO A 2 3.55 8.38 -9.37
N SER A 3 4.31 9.36 -8.85
CA SER A 3 5.77 9.37 -9.00
C SER A 3 6.42 8.24 -8.20
N GLU A 4 7.69 7.95 -8.47
CA GLU A 4 8.48 6.95 -7.76
C GLU A 4 8.49 7.23 -6.24
N LEU A 5 8.64 8.50 -5.85
CA LEU A 5 8.59 8.91 -4.44
C LEU A 5 7.20 8.71 -3.83
N GLN A 6 6.13 9.03 -4.57
CA GLN A 6 4.76 8.80 -4.10
C GLN A 6 4.48 7.30 -3.90
N ALA A 7 4.96 6.46 -4.81
CA ALA A 7 4.82 5.02 -4.71
C ALA A 7 5.59 4.47 -3.48
N PHE A 8 6.80 4.97 -3.22
CA PHE A 8 7.59 4.56 -2.06
C PHE A 8 6.93 4.97 -0.72
N ILE A 9 6.39 6.19 -0.63
CA ILE A 9 5.63 6.65 0.54
C ILE A 9 4.38 5.78 0.74
N ALA A 10 3.65 5.49 -0.33
CA ALA A 10 2.48 4.62 -0.27
C ALA A 10 2.84 3.20 0.21
N MET A 11 3.95 2.64 -0.27
CA MET A 11 4.46 1.35 0.20
C MET A 11 4.74 1.36 1.70
N ARG A 12 5.46 2.37 2.20
CA ARG A 12 5.72 2.50 3.65
C ARG A 12 4.40 2.52 4.45
N ARG A 13 3.42 3.32 4.01
CA ARG A 13 2.10 3.43 4.66
C ARG A 13 1.33 2.11 4.65
N PHE A 14 1.39 1.39 3.54
CA PHE A 14 0.73 0.09 3.41
C PHE A 14 1.33 -0.93 4.39
N LEU A 15 2.66 -0.95 4.54
CA LEU A 15 3.34 -1.81 5.51
C LEU A 15 3.04 -1.41 6.96
N GLU A 16 3.03 -0.10 7.27
CA GLU A 16 2.64 0.41 8.60
C GLU A 16 1.22 -0.04 8.97
N GLN A 17 0.25 0.12 8.05
CA GLN A 17 -1.13 -0.32 8.25
C GLN A 17 -1.24 -1.83 8.50
N PHE A 18 -0.49 -2.63 7.73
CA PHE A 18 -0.49 -4.07 7.92
C PHE A 18 0.11 -4.45 9.28
N TYR A 19 1.24 -3.86 9.64
CA TYR A 19 1.90 -4.11 10.92
C TYR A 19 1.01 -3.75 12.11
N GLU A 20 0.26 -2.64 12.03
CA GLU A 20 -0.72 -2.28 13.06
C GLU A 20 -1.85 -3.32 13.21
N ARG A 21 -2.24 -4.00 12.12
CA ARG A 21 -3.33 -4.97 12.10
C ARG A 21 -2.90 -6.39 12.49
N ALA A 22 -1.75 -6.82 11.97
CA ALA A 22 -1.33 -8.22 11.96
C ALA A 22 0.06 -8.46 12.56
N GLY A 23 0.74 -7.40 13.04
CA GLY A 23 2.07 -7.51 13.62
C GLY A 23 3.13 -7.86 12.57
N ASP A 24 3.98 -8.84 12.88
CA ASP A 24 5.13 -9.22 12.06
C ASP A 24 4.86 -10.38 11.09
N ASP A 25 3.59 -10.73 10.85
CA ASP A 25 3.20 -11.83 9.95
C ASP A 25 3.39 -11.48 8.46
N MET A 26 4.64 -11.48 8.04
CA MET A 26 5.06 -11.21 6.66
C MET A 26 4.53 -12.27 5.68
N GLN A 27 4.34 -13.52 6.12
CA GLN A 27 3.83 -14.60 5.28
C GLN A 27 2.38 -14.33 4.86
N THR A 28 1.53 -13.89 5.80
CA THR A 28 0.15 -13.49 5.50
C THR A 28 0.12 -12.28 4.57
N LEU A 29 0.97 -11.27 4.81
CA LEU A 29 1.08 -10.11 3.91
C LEU A 29 1.41 -10.52 2.47
N ILE A 30 2.41 -11.39 2.30
CA ILE A 30 2.82 -11.86 0.97
C ILE A 30 1.69 -12.63 0.29
N ALA A 31 0.96 -13.47 1.03
CA ALA A 31 -0.18 -14.19 0.49
C ALA A 31 -1.27 -13.24 0.00
N ASP A 32 -1.64 -12.23 0.81
CA ASP A 32 -2.70 -11.26 0.48
C ASP A 32 -2.38 -10.44 -0.77
N VAL A 33 -1.12 -10.03 -0.96
CA VAL A 33 -0.69 -9.18 -2.10
C VAL A 33 -0.22 -9.95 -3.33
N THR A 34 -0.16 -11.28 -3.25
CA THR A 34 0.19 -12.11 -4.42
C THR A 34 -0.83 -11.89 -5.52
N LEU A 35 -0.37 -11.73 -6.76
CA LEU A 35 -1.27 -11.47 -7.88
C LEU A 35 -1.84 -12.76 -8.46
N GLU A 36 -3.14 -12.73 -8.76
CA GLU A 36 -3.81 -13.76 -9.53
C GLU A 36 -3.62 -13.54 -11.04
N ALA A 37 -4.16 -14.47 -11.84
CA ALA A 37 -4.03 -14.45 -13.30
C ALA A 37 -4.67 -13.21 -13.95
N ASP A 38 -5.59 -12.54 -13.27
CA ASP A 38 -6.25 -11.31 -13.71
C ASP A 38 -5.43 -10.04 -13.36
N GLY A 39 -4.32 -10.19 -12.65
CA GLY A 39 -3.46 -9.09 -12.21
C GLY A 39 -3.95 -8.35 -10.96
N LEU A 40 -4.97 -8.86 -10.27
CA LEU A 40 -5.41 -8.36 -8.97
C LEU A 40 -4.80 -9.18 -7.83
N PRO A 41 -4.65 -8.60 -6.63
CA PRO A 41 -4.18 -9.34 -5.47
C PRO A 41 -5.20 -10.39 -5.02
N VAL A 42 -4.70 -11.48 -4.44
CA VAL A 42 -5.47 -12.58 -3.85
C VAL A 42 -6.49 -12.08 -2.82
N ASP A 43 -6.13 -11.08 -2.00
CA ASP A 43 -7.08 -10.34 -1.18
C ASP A 43 -7.51 -9.03 -1.88
N PRO A 44 -8.78 -8.90 -2.32
CA PRO A 44 -9.29 -7.66 -2.91
C PRO A 44 -9.20 -6.45 -1.96
N ALA A 45 -9.19 -6.67 -0.64
CA ALA A 45 -9.03 -5.59 0.33
C ALA A 45 -7.61 -5.00 0.27
N ALA A 46 -6.59 -5.80 -0.03
CA ALA A 46 -5.21 -5.34 -0.21
C ALA A 46 -5.10 -4.31 -1.35
N TRP A 47 -5.83 -4.50 -2.45
CA TRP A 47 -5.87 -3.52 -3.54
C TRP A 47 -6.48 -2.19 -3.09
N SER A 48 -7.59 -2.25 -2.36
CA SER A 48 -8.27 -1.05 -1.87
C SER A 48 -7.41 -0.29 -0.85
N ASP A 49 -6.72 -1.02 0.02
CA ASP A 49 -5.74 -0.46 0.97
C ASP A 49 -4.58 0.23 0.26
N TRP A 50 -4.04 -0.39 -0.79
CA TRP A 50 -3.00 0.20 -1.63
C TRP A 50 -3.43 1.52 -2.29
N LEU A 51 -4.63 1.56 -2.89
CA LEU A 51 -5.15 2.78 -3.52
C LEU A 51 -5.31 3.93 -2.50
N ARG A 52 -5.75 3.63 -1.28
CA ARG A 52 -5.81 4.62 -0.19
C ARG A 52 -4.43 5.13 0.21
N CYS A 53 -3.42 4.27 0.24
CA CYS A 53 -2.04 4.68 0.53
C CYS A 53 -1.47 5.60 -0.56
N LEU A 54 -1.79 5.34 -1.83
CA LEU A 54 -1.41 6.22 -2.95
C LEU A 54 -2.04 7.61 -2.83
N ASP A 55 -3.32 7.70 -2.43
CA ASP A 55 -4.01 8.97 -2.25
C ASP A 55 -3.39 9.79 -1.11
N LYS A 56 -3.13 9.15 0.03
CA LYS A 56 -2.42 9.77 1.16
C LYS A 56 -1.03 10.27 0.75
N ALA A 57 -0.25 9.46 0.04
CA ALA A 57 1.08 9.83 -0.41
C ALA A 57 1.07 11.06 -1.34
N ARG A 58 0.05 11.21 -2.19
CA ARG A 58 -0.13 12.41 -3.02
C ARG A 58 -0.39 13.65 -2.16
N GLY A 59 -1.24 13.52 -1.14
CA GLY A 59 -1.54 14.59 -0.20
C GLY A 59 -0.31 15.03 0.62
N GLU A 60 0.53 14.08 1.05
CA GLU A 60 1.75 14.37 1.82
C GLU A 60 2.76 15.21 1.03
N ILE A 61 2.97 14.88 -0.26
CA ILE A 61 3.88 15.66 -1.11
C ILE A 61 3.30 17.04 -1.44
N ALA A 62 1.99 17.13 -1.70
CA ALA A 62 1.34 18.42 -1.94
C ALA A 62 1.32 19.32 -0.69
N GLY A 63 1.24 18.73 0.50
CA GLY A 63 1.22 19.44 1.78
C GLY A 63 2.60 19.76 2.37
N GLY A 64 3.64 19.02 1.98
CA GLY A 64 5.03 19.16 2.46
C GLY A 64 5.86 20.24 1.76
N GLY A 65 5.29 20.99 0.82
CA GLY A 65 5.90 22.16 0.18
C GLY A 65 5.68 23.48 0.93
N ARG A 66 5.37 23.44 2.24
CA ARG A 66 5.22 24.62 3.11
C ARG A 66 6.33 24.67 4.15
#